data_AF-A0A1Q7VY58-F1
#
_entry.id   AF-A0A1Q7VY58-F1
#
_cell.length_a   1.000
_cell.length_b   1.000
_cell.length_c   1.000
_cell.angle_alpha   90.00
_cell.angle_beta   90.00
_cell.angle_gamma   90.00
#
_symmetry.space_group_name_H-M   'P 1'
#
loop_
_entity.id
_entity.type
_entity.pdbx_description
1 polymer ?
#
loop_
_entity_poly.entity_id
_entity_poly.type
_entity_poly.pdbx_seq_one_letter_code
_entity_poly.pdbx_strand_id
1 'polypeptide(L)'
;MRTHEAGGVLAMLLGTIHHHDVAPASVGPPNYEARNRLLLFAIGAAVTEGIPVGFLFDPAEPEWPCVMFELPTGQVGWHLPQHGTPYDGHDTRTKYERIRAFQEGRPRG
;
A
#
# COMPACT_ATOMS: atom_id res chain seq x y z
N MET A 1 -21.58 -1.95 -15.84
CA MET A 1 -21.04 -2.31 -14.52
C MET A 1 -20.36 -3.66 -14.68
N ARG A 2 -19.02 -3.75 -14.60
CA ARG A 2 -18.34 -5.06 -14.70
C ARG A 2 -18.62 -5.81 -13.41
N THR A 3 -19.08 -7.05 -13.52
CA THR A 3 -19.23 -7.95 -12.38
C THR A 3 -17.84 -8.28 -11.85
N HIS A 4 -17.56 -7.92 -10.60
CA HIS A 4 -16.34 -8.34 -9.95
C HIS A 4 -16.45 -9.84 -9.68
N GLU A 5 -15.60 -10.66 -10.27
CA GLU A 5 -15.59 -12.08 -9.94
C GLU A 5 -14.99 -12.25 -8.54
N ALA A 6 -15.68 -13.02 -7.69
CA ALA A 6 -15.14 -13.45 -6.43
C ALA A 6 -13.95 -14.39 -6.72
N GLY A 7 -12.75 -14.05 -6.25
CA GLY A 7 -11.53 -14.85 -6.46
C GLY A 7 -10.38 -14.17 -7.21
N GLY A 8 -10.46 -12.87 -7.49
CA GLY A 8 -9.35 -12.09 -8.06
C GLY A 8 -8.11 -11.99 -7.15
N VAL A 9 -7.02 -11.45 -7.70
CA VAL A 9 -5.75 -11.25 -6.96
C VAL A 9 -5.97 -10.35 -5.76
N LEU A 10 -6.82 -9.32 -5.89
CA LEU A 10 -7.20 -8.46 -4.77
C LEU A 10 -7.85 -9.27 -3.64
N ALA A 11 -8.79 -10.16 -3.95
CA ALA A 11 -9.46 -10.97 -2.93
C ALA A 11 -8.46 -11.87 -2.17
N MET A 12 -7.52 -12.50 -2.89
CA MET A 12 -6.44 -13.29 -2.28
C MET A 12 -5.54 -12.43 -1.38
N LEU A 13 -5.17 -11.23 -1.83
CA LEU A 13 -4.32 -10.31 -1.07
C LEU A 13 -5.04 -9.82 0.19
N LEU A 14 -6.32 -9.44 0.10
CA LEU A 14 -7.13 -9.03 1.25
C LEU A 14 -7.29 -10.16 2.28
N GLY A 15 -7.45 -11.41 1.84
CA GLY A 15 -7.45 -12.57 2.73
C GLY A 15 -6.11 -12.75 3.46
N THR A 16 -4.99 -12.60 2.74
CA THR A 16 -3.64 -12.68 3.34
C THR A 16 -3.36 -11.52 4.29
N ILE A 17 -3.80 -10.30 3.95
CA ILE A 17 -3.73 -9.12 4.82
C ILE A 17 -4.48 -9.40 6.12
N HIS A 18 -5.72 -9.88 6.03
CA HIS A 18 -6.52 -10.23 7.20
C HIS A 18 -5.79 -11.25 8.08
N HIS A 19 -5.20 -12.30 7.51
CA HIS A 19 -4.43 -13.28 8.26
C HIS A 19 -3.28 -12.66 9.07
N HIS A 20 -2.59 -11.66 8.54
CA HIS A 20 -1.53 -10.94 9.26
C HIS A 20 -2.03 -9.92 10.28
N ASP A 21 -3.27 -9.43 10.13
CA ASP A 21 -3.89 -8.42 11.00
C ASP A 21 -4.58 -9.08 12.22
N VAL A 22 -5.24 -10.23 12.04
CA VAL A 22 -6.00 -10.95 13.09
C VAL A 22 -5.39 -12.28 13.49
N ALA A 23 -4.06 -12.44 13.37
CA ALA A 23 -3.36 -13.67 13.73
C ALA A 23 -3.96 -14.25 15.04
N PRO A 24 -4.56 -15.46 15.02
CA PRO A 24 -5.15 -16.06 16.21
C PRO A 24 -4.12 -16.07 17.33
N ALA A 25 -4.57 -16.00 18.59
CA ALA A 25 -3.65 -16.01 19.74
C ALA A 25 -2.63 -17.18 19.73
N SER A 26 -2.92 -18.25 18.98
CA SER A 26 -2.04 -19.41 18.75
C SER A 26 -0.94 -19.21 17.69
N VAL A 27 -0.95 -18.13 16.91
CA VAL A 27 -0.03 -17.86 15.80
C VAL A 27 0.98 -16.74 16.12
N GLY A 28 0.63 -15.83 17.03
CA GLY A 28 1.50 -14.74 17.47
C GLY A 28 0.85 -13.36 17.30
N PRO A 29 1.56 -12.26 17.63
CA PRO A 29 1.04 -10.91 17.47
C PRO A 29 0.85 -10.54 15.98
N PRO A 30 0.04 -9.51 15.67
CA PRO A 30 -0.11 -8.99 14.31
C PRO A 30 1.22 -8.68 13.65
N ASN A 31 1.38 -9.07 12.37
CA ASN A 31 2.58 -8.80 11.58
C ASN A 31 2.34 -7.61 10.65
N TYR A 32 2.46 -6.41 11.21
CA TYR A 32 2.22 -5.17 10.47
C TYR A 32 3.22 -4.95 9.33
N GLU A 33 4.46 -5.44 9.44
CA GLU A 33 5.45 -5.29 8.38
C GLU A 33 5.04 -6.07 7.12
N ALA A 34 4.64 -7.33 7.28
CA ALA A 34 4.12 -8.15 6.18
C ALA A 34 2.82 -7.58 5.63
N ARG A 35 1.88 -7.21 6.51
CA ARG A 35 0.60 -6.59 6.12
C ARG A 35 0.81 -5.31 5.31
N ASN A 36 1.71 -4.42 5.75
CA ASN A 36 1.97 -3.15 5.07
C ASN A 36 2.56 -3.35 3.67
N ARG A 37 3.43 -4.35 3.49
CA ARG A 37 3.94 -4.70 2.15
C ARG A 37 2.84 -5.24 1.24
N LEU A 38 1.96 -6.09 1.77
CA LEU A 38 0.84 -6.64 1.01
C LEU A 38 -0.16 -5.58 0.57
N LEU A 39 -0.39 -4.54 1.39
CA LEU A 39 -1.23 -3.41 1.00
C LEU A 39 -0.71 -2.71 -0.27
N LEU A 40 0.61 -2.59 -0.47
CA LEU A 40 1.18 -2.00 -1.69
C LEU A 40 0.83 -2.84 -2.94
N PHE A 41 0.85 -4.16 -2.83
CA PHE A 41 0.42 -5.05 -3.92
C PHE A 41 -1.10 -5.00 -4.13
N ALA A 42 -1.87 -4.92 -3.04
CA ALA A 42 -3.32 -4.87 -3.09
C ALA A 42 -3.82 -3.60 -3.81
N ILE A 43 -3.14 -2.46 -3.61
CA ILE A 43 -3.44 -1.22 -4.35
C ILE A 43 -3.33 -1.45 -5.86
N GLY A 44 -2.24 -2.08 -6.32
CA GLY A 44 -2.06 -2.39 -7.74
C GLY A 44 -3.11 -3.37 -8.29
N ALA A 45 -3.46 -4.39 -7.51
CA ALA A 45 -4.50 -5.35 -7.87
C ALA A 45 -5.87 -4.67 -7.98
N ALA A 46 -6.24 -3.82 -7.02
CA ALA A 46 -7.49 -3.06 -7.04
C ALA A 46 -7.61 -2.17 -8.27
N VAL A 47 -6.56 -1.43 -8.64
CA VAL A 47 -6.55 -0.62 -9.87
C VAL A 47 -6.76 -1.49 -11.11
N THR A 48 -6.10 -2.65 -11.17
CA THR A 48 -6.20 -3.58 -12.31
C THR A 48 -7.61 -4.19 -12.43
N GLU A 49 -8.24 -4.48 -11.29
CA GLU A 49 -9.59 -5.06 -11.20
C GLU A 49 -10.70 -4.00 -11.29
N GLY A 50 -10.35 -2.71 -11.33
CA GLY A 50 -11.29 -1.60 -11.41
C GLY A 50 -12.00 -1.29 -10.09
N ILE A 51 -11.43 -1.73 -8.96
CA ILE A 51 -11.85 -1.33 -7.62
C ILE A 51 -11.22 0.02 -7.29
N PRO A 52 -12.04 1.05 -6.96
CA PRO A 52 -11.49 2.32 -6.50
C PRO A 52 -10.67 2.11 -5.23
N VAL A 53 -9.46 2.66 -5.24
CA VAL A 53 -8.51 2.59 -4.13
C VAL A 53 -7.75 3.91 -4.06
N GLY A 54 -7.43 4.36 -2.85
CA GLY A 54 -6.70 5.60 -2.63
C GLY A 54 -6.20 5.74 -1.21
N PHE A 55 -5.62 6.90 -0.93
CA PHE A 55 -5.18 7.27 0.42
C PHE A 55 -6.08 8.37 0.97
N LEU A 56 -6.54 8.19 2.20
CA LEU A 56 -7.15 9.21 3.02
C LEU A 56 -6.12 9.68 4.05
N PHE A 57 -5.94 11.00 4.12
CA PHE A 57 -5.09 11.63 5.13
C PHE A 57 -6.01 12.34 6.11
N ASP A 58 -6.09 11.81 7.34
CA ASP A 58 -6.82 12.47 8.41
C ASP A 58 -6.03 13.73 8.83
N PRO A 59 -6.62 14.94 8.79
CA PRO A 59 -5.95 16.14 9.29
C PRO A 59 -5.54 16.05 10.77
N ALA A 60 -6.20 15.20 11.57
CA ALA A 60 -5.87 14.97 12.97
C ALA A 60 -4.69 14.01 13.17
N GLU A 61 -4.47 13.08 12.23
CA GLU A 61 -3.40 12.07 12.25
C GLU A 61 -2.66 12.01 10.89
N PRO A 62 -2.06 13.12 10.43
CA PRO A 62 -1.48 13.23 9.09
C PRO A 62 -0.29 12.29 8.85
N GLU A 63 0.38 11.85 9.92
CA GLU A 63 1.49 10.90 9.89
C GLU A 63 1.05 9.44 9.69
N TRP A 64 -0.26 9.17 9.74
CA TRP A 64 -0.87 7.85 9.54
C TRP A 64 -1.80 7.87 8.32
N PRO A 65 -1.27 7.91 7.08
CA PRO A 65 -2.10 7.77 5.90
C PRO A 65 -2.87 6.45 5.91
N CYS A 66 -4.17 6.50 5.63
CA CYS A 66 -5.03 5.34 5.56
C CYS A 66 -5.26 4.94 4.09
N VAL A 67 -4.87 3.72 3.71
CA VAL A 67 -5.28 3.19 2.40
C VAL A 67 -6.73 2.73 2.48
N MET A 68 -7.57 3.16 1.53
CA MET A 68 -8.99 2.88 1.47
C MET A 68 -9.34 2.12 0.19
N PHE A 69 -10.11 1.05 0.30
CA PHE A 69 -10.66 0.28 -0.83
C PHE A 69 -12.19 0.38 -0.84
N GLU A 70 -12.77 0.70 -1.99
CA GLU A 70 -14.22 0.76 -2.21
C GLU A 70 -14.72 -0.59 -2.72
N LEU A 71 -14.82 -1.60 -1.84
CA LEU A 71 -15.31 -2.91 -2.23
C LEU A 71 -16.81 -2.86 -2.54
N PRO A 72 -17.35 -3.80 -3.34
CA PRO A 72 -18.80 -3.89 -3.58
C PRO A 72 -19.63 -4.05 -2.29
N THR A 73 -19.02 -4.56 -1.23
CA THR A 73 -19.63 -4.76 0.09
C THR A 73 -19.45 -3.59 1.06
N GLY A 74 -18.73 -2.54 0.67
CA GLY A 74 -18.43 -1.38 1.51
C GLY A 74 -16.93 -1.07 1.61
N GLN A 75 -16.62 -0.02 2.37
CA GLN A 75 -15.26 0.47 2.55
C GLN A 75 -14.48 -0.36 3.57
N VAL A 76 -13.21 -0.60 3.27
CA VAL A 76 -12.22 -1.12 4.21
C VAL A 76 -10.93 -0.30 4.10
N GLY A 77 -10.21 -0.16 5.22
CA GLY A 77 -8.96 0.60 5.20
C GLY A 77 -8.01 0.28 6.34
N TRP A 78 -6.75 0.67 6.13
CA TRP A 78 -5.65 0.42 7.06
C TRP A 78 -4.69 1.61 7.10
N HIS A 79 -4.24 1.97 8.30
CA HIS A 79 -3.12 2.91 8.47
C HIS A 79 -1.81 2.31 7.99
N LEU A 80 -1.04 3.09 7.23
CA LEU A 80 0.33 2.84 6.84
C LEU A 80 1.24 3.86 7.52
N PRO A 81 2.47 3.48 7.91
CA PRO A 81 3.41 4.43 8.48
C PRO A 81 3.90 5.40 7.40
N GLN A 82 4.03 6.68 7.77
CA GLN A 82 4.73 7.65 6.93
C GLN A 82 6.20 7.24 6.70
N HIS A 83 6.76 7.61 5.55
CA HIS A 83 8.19 7.44 5.30
C HIS A 83 9.02 8.22 6.32
N GLY A 84 9.92 7.55 7.04
CA GLY A 84 10.66 8.15 8.15
C GLY A 84 11.74 9.17 7.73
N THR A 85 12.19 9.15 6.47
CA THR A 85 13.15 10.16 5.98
C THR A 85 12.39 11.36 5.43
N PRO A 86 12.68 12.59 5.89
CA PRO A 86 12.09 13.79 5.29
C PRO A 86 12.39 13.90 3.80
N TYR A 87 11.51 14.60 3.08
CA TYR A 87 11.77 14.94 1.69
C TYR A 87 13.02 15.81 1.59
N ASP A 88 13.97 15.43 0.72
CA ASP A 88 15.26 16.11 0.56
C ASP A 88 15.21 17.31 -0.40
N GLY A 89 14.01 17.72 -0.84
CA GLY A 89 13.80 18.95 -1.61
C GLY A 89 14.14 18.86 -3.10
N HIS A 90 14.39 17.66 -3.64
CA HIS A 90 14.81 17.51 -5.04
C HIS A 90 13.73 17.99 -6.04
N ASP A 91 14.13 18.37 -7.25
CA ASP A 91 13.19 18.69 -8.33
C ASP A 91 12.93 17.45 -9.22
N THR A 92 12.04 17.61 -10.19
CA THR A 92 11.71 16.50 -11.12
C THR A 92 12.91 16.06 -11.97
N ARG A 93 13.81 16.97 -12.34
CA ARG A 93 15.01 16.64 -13.11
C ARG A 93 15.97 15.82 -12.27
N THR A 94 16.29 16.27 -11.05
CA THR A 94 17.15 15.56 -10.10
C THR A 94 16.60 14.16 -9.78
N LYS A 95 15.27 13.99 -9.66
CA LYS A 95 14.65 12.67 -9.53
C LYS A 95 15.05 11.73 -10.66
N TYR A 96 14.93 12.17 -11.92
CA TYR A 96 15.23 11.33 -13.07
C TYR A 96 16.73 11.11 -13.30
N GLU A 97 17.56 12.11 -13.00
CA GLU A 97 19.02 11.96 -13.01
C GLU A 97 19.47 10.88 -12.03
N ARG A 98 18.89 10.83 -10.83
CA ARG A 98 19.16 9.79 -9.82
C ARG A 98 18.74 8.40 -10.29
N ILE A 99 17.57 8.28 -10.91
CA ILE A 99 17.10 7.01 -11.48
C ILE A 99 18.08 6.52 -12.56
N ARG A 100 18.49 7.40 -13.48
CA ARG A 100 19.46 7.07 -14.51
C ARG A 100 20.81 6.68 -13.90
N ALA A 101 21.33 7.46 -12.96
CA ALA A 101 22.59 7.15 -12.28
C ALA A 101 22.57 5.76 -11.62
N PHE A 102 21.45 5.40 -10.99
CA PHE A 102 21.24 4.06 -10.41
C PHE A 102 21.24 2.96 -11.48
N GLN A 103 20.55 3.16 -12.60
CA GLN A 103 20.54 2.22 -13.72
C GLN A 103 21.93 2.00 -14.34
N GLU A 104 22.78 3.02 -14.29
CA GLU A 104 24.17 2.98 -14.77
C GLU A 104 25.16 2.43 -13.71
N GLY A 105 24.69 2.07 -12.51
CA GLY A 105 25.54 1.55 -11.43
C GLY A 105 26.42 2.60 -10.76
N ARG A 106 26.12 3.90 -10.94
CA ARG A 106 26.87 4.98 -10.28
C ARG A 106 26.54 5.00 -8.78
N PRO A 107 27.54 5.13 -7.89
CA PRO A 107 27.28 5.29 -6.46
C PRO A 107 26.52 6.60 -6.19
N ARG A 108 25.83 6.66 -5.05
CA ARG A 108 25.29 7.95 -4.56
C ARG A 108 26.48 8.89 -4.31
N GLY A 109 26.47 10.03 -5.00
CA GLY A 109 27.39 11.15 -4.72
C GLY A 109 26.97 11.92 -3.48
#